data_AF-A0A8T5FCE1-F1
#
_entry.id   AF-A0A8T5FCE1-F1
#
_cell.length_a   1.000
_cell.length_b   1.000
_cell.length_c   1.000
_cell.angle_alpha   90.00
_cell.angle_beta   90.00
_cell.angle_gamma   90.00
#
_symmetry.space_group_name_H-M   'P 1'
#
loop_
_entity.id
_entity.type
_entity.pdbx_description
1 polymer ?
#
loop_
_entity_poly.entity_id
_entity_poly.type
_entity_poly.pdbx_seq_one_letter_code
_entity_poly.pdbx_strand_id
1 'polypeptide(L)'
;MFGIKDKTITTRTQPDNNSIIDEIIETKIKTCQRENGRLMTRTSQRLREQYGVEMVDRVVNRLSRRRQRGNQYQKKEIINQLEKLFIYEYA
;
A
#
# COMPACT_ATOMS: atom_id res chain seq x y z
N MET A 1 -15.72 -3.26 35.39
CA MET A 1 -14.67 -4.29 35.29
C MET A 1 -14.09 -4.25 33.88
N PHE A 2 -12.98 -3.55 33.68
CA PHE A 2 -12.27 -3.54 32.40
C PHE A 2 -10.99 -4.36 32.58
N GLY A 3 -10.98 -5.56 32.00
CA GLY A 3 -9.82 -6.44 32.04
C GLY A 3 -8.68 -5.84 31.24
N ILE A 4 -7.65 -5.38 31.93
CA ILE A 4 -6.34 -5.08 31.36
C ILE A 4 -5.76 -6.44 30.95
N LYS A 5 -5.89 -6.79 29.67
CA LYS A 5 -5.14 -7.90 29.09
C LYS A 5 -3.68 -7.47 28.98
N ASP A 6 -2.81 -8.34 29.45
CA ASP A 6 -1.37 -8.12 29.58
C ASP A 6 -0.76 -7.56 28.30
N LYS A 7 0.08 -6.54 28.49
CA LYS A 7 0.96 -6.00 27.44
C LYS A 7 1.92 -7.10 27.02
N THR A 8 1.53 -7.91 26.04
CA THR A 8 2.49 -8.70 25.28
C THR A 8 3.44 -7.70 24.64
N ILE A 9 4.66 -7.64 25.17
CA ILE A 9 5.78 -6.90 24.61
C ILE A 9 5.82 -7.27 23.13
N THR A 10 5.44 -6.33 22.26
CA THR A 10 5.61 -6.45 20.83
C THR A 10 7.11 -6.44 20.59
N THR A 11 7.73 -7.62 20.65
CA THR A 11 9.08 -7.82 20.13
C THR A 11 9.01 -7.43 18.67
N ARG A 12 9.47 -6.23 18.36
CA ARG A 12 9.70 -5.74 17.01
C ARG A 12 10.71 -6.72 16.42
N THR A 13 10.20 -7.72 15.71
CA THR A 13 11.00 -8.74 15.03
C THR A 13 12.07 -7.99 14.27
N GLN A 14 13.33 -8.35 14.52
CA GLN A 14 14.47 -7.77 13.80
C GLN A 14 14.14 -7.83 12.30
N PRO A 15 14.29 -6.73 11.56
CA PRO A 15 13.93 -6.73 10.15
C PRO A 15 14.82 -7.76 9.47
N ASP A 16 14.22 -8.86 9.00
CA ASP A 16 14.90 -9.80 8.13
C ASP A 16 15.53 -9.01 6.98
N ASN A 17 16.72 -9.42 6.51
CA ASN A 17 17.42 -8.74 5.41
C ASN A 17 16.50 -8.50 4.19
N ASN A 18 15.56 -9.42 3.95
CA ASN A 18 14.54 -9.32 2.91
C ASN A 18 13.54 -8.16 3.13
N SER A 19 13.20 -7.82 4.38
CA SER A 19 12.29 -6.70 4.68
C SER A 19 12.94 -5.34 4.40
N ILE A 20 14.25 -5.22 4.62
CA ILE A 20 15.02 -4.01 4.32
C ILE A 20 15.09 -3.81 2.79
N ILE A 21 15.34 -4.89 2.05
CA ILE A 21 15.37 -4.86 0.58
C ILE A 21 13.99 -4.47 0.02
N ASP A 22 12.91 -5.03 0.58
CA ASP A 22 11.54 -4.68 0.22
C ASP A 22 11.25 -3.18 0.41
N GLU A 23 11.71 -2.57 1.50
CA GLU A 23 11.56 -1.14 1.77
C GLU A 23 12.33 -0.27 0.77
N ILE A 24 13.54 -0.68 0.40
CA ILE A 24 14.36 0.02 -0.61
C ILE A 24 13.67 -0.03 -1.98
N ILE A 25 13.18 -1.20 -2.40
CA ILE A 25 12.45 -1.37 -3.66
C ILE A 25 11.17 -0.53 -3.64
N GLU A 26 10.40 -0.58 -2.54
CA GLU A 26 9.17 0.20 -2.38
C GLU A 26 9.42 1.70 -2.48
N THR A 27 10.51 2.19 -1.89
CA THR A 27 10.90 3.60 -1.94
C THR A 27 11.24 4.03 -3.36
N LYS A 28 12.06 3.27 -4.09
CA LYS A 28 12.41 3.54 -5.50
C LYS A 28 11.19 3.50 -6.43
N ILE A 29 10.25 2.59 -6.19
CA ILE A 29 9.00 2.54 -6.96
C ILE A 29 8.15 3.78 -6.70
N LYS A 30 8.00 4.19 -5.43
CA LYS A 30 7.23 5.37 -5.04
C LYS A 30 7.83 6.66 -5.58
N THR A 31 9.14 6.83 -5.56
CA THR A 31 9.81 8.02 -6.13
C THR A 31 9.57 8.10 -7.64
N CYS A 32 9.77 6.99 -8.36
CA CYS A 32 9.52 6.95 -9.80
C CYS A 32 8.04 7.29 -10.14
N GLN A 33 7.10 6.76 -9.35
CA GLN A 33 5.68 7.06 -9.51
C GLN A 33 5.33 8.51 -9.17
N ARG A 34 6.01 9.12 -8.20
CA ARG A 34 5.81 10.54 -7.84
C ARG A 34 6.30 11.46 -8.96
N GLU A 35 7.43 11.13 -9.59
CA GLU A 35 8.01 11.93 -10.67
C GLU A 35 7.27 11.76 -12.00
N ASN A 36 6.82 10.54 -12.33
CA ASN A 36 6.30 10.21 -13.66
C ASN A 36 4.79 9.90 -13.69
N GLY A 37 4.11 9.94 -12.53
CA GLY A 37 2.73 9.48 -12.34
C GLY A 37 2.55 7.96 -12.38
N ARG A 38 3.52 7.22 -12.94
CA ARG A 38 3.50 5.75 -13.11
C ARG A 38 4.88 5.14 -12.93
N LEU A 39 4.92 3.84 -12.66
CA LEU A 39 6.18 3.09 -12.65
C LEU A 39 6.64 2.88 -14.09
N MET A 40 7.83 3.37 -14.43
CA MET A 40 8.39 3.18 -15.77
C MET A 40 8.95 1.77 -15.96
N THR A 41 8.79 1.23 -17.18
CA THR A 41 9.30 -0.10 -17.55
C THR A 41 10.80 -0.23 -17.32
N ARG A 42 11.59 0.79 -17.74
CA ARG A 42 13.04 0.82 -17.56
C ARG A 42 13.46 0.74 -16.09
N THR A 43 12.74 1.44 -15.21
CA THR A 43 13.01 1.43 -13.77
C THR A 43 12.66 0.09 -13.15
N SER A 44 11.53 -0.51 -13.57
CA SER A 44 11.14 -1.86 -13.14
C SER A 44 12.14 -2.93 -13.59
N GLN A 45 12.64 -2.85 -14.83
CA GLN A 45 13.63 -3.77 -15.37
C GLN A 45 14.95 -3.68 -14.59
N ARG A 46 15.45 -2.46 -14.35
CA ARG A 46 16.65 -2.24 -13.54
C ARG A 46 16.52 -2.79 -12.12
N LEU A 47 15.35 -2.63 -11.49
CA LEU A 47 15.11 -3.18 -10.15
C LEU A 47 15.12 -4.72 -10.17
N ARG A 48 14.56 -5.34 -11.21
CA ARG A 48 14.53 -6.80 -11.36
C ARG A 48 15.93 -7.39 -11.60
N GLU A 49 16.77 -6.68 -12.36
CA GLU A 49 18.18 -7.04 -12.56
C GLU A 49 18.98 -6.93 -11.25
N GLN A 50 18.70 -5.91 -10.43
CA GLN A 50 19.44 -5.63 -9.20
C GLN A 50 19.03 -6.51 -8.00
N TYR A 51 17.74 -6.80 -7.85
CA TYR A 51 17.18 -7.45 -6.64
C TYR A 51 16.45 -8.77 -6.93
N GLY A 52 16.34 -9.16 -8.21
CA GLY A 52 15.59 -10.34 -8.63
C GLY A 52 14.13 -10.04 -8.96
N VAL A 53 13.58 -10.81 -9.91
CA VAL A 53 12.21 -10.63 -10.42
C VAL A 53 11.17 -10.84 -9.32
N GLU A 54 11.31 -11.91 -8.53
CA GLU A 54 10.31 -12.30 -7.53
C GLU A 54 10.13 -11.26 -6.43
N MET A 55 11.23 -10.67 -5.95
CA MET A 55 11.19 -9.64 -4.90
C MET A 55 10.48 -8.38 -5.39
N VAL A 56 10.82 -7.92 -6.59
CA VAL A 56 10.21 -6.73 -7.19
C VAL A 56 8.72 -6.95 -7.44
N ASP A 57 8.34 -8.09 -8.00
CA ASP A 57 6.94 -8.40 -8.29
C ASP A 57 6.11 -8.54 -7.01
N ARG A 58 6.69 -9.09 -5.93
CA ARG A 58 6.07 -9.12 -4.60
C ARG A 58 5.75 -7.71 -4.09
N VAL A 59 6.71 -6.79 -4.17
CA VAL A 59 6.54 -5.40 -3.72
C VAL A 59 5.52 -4.65 -4.60
N VAL A 60 5.58 -4.80 -5.92
CA VAL A 60 4.62 -4.21 -6.86
C VAL A 60 3.19 -4.71 -6.57
N ASN A 61 3.03 -6.01 -6.36
CA ASN A 61 1.74 -6.61 -6.03
C ASN A 61 1.22 -6.11 -4.67
N ARG A 62 2.09 -6.01 -3.66
CA ARG A 62 1.75 -5.46 -2.34
C ARG A 62 1.27 -4.01 -2.45
N LEU A 63 1.97 -3.18 -3.22
CA LEU A 63 1.59 -1.79 -3.46
C LEU A 63 0.26 -1.66 -4.21
N SER A 64 0.05 -2.50 -5.23
CA SER A 64 -1.19 -2.52 -6.01
C SER A 64 -2.39 -2.89 -5.14
N ARG A 65 -2.25 -3.90 -4.29
CA ARG A 65 -3.30 -4.28 -3.31
C ARG A 65 -3.59 -3.15 -2.31
N ARG A 66 -2.56 -2.44 -1.81
CA ARG A 66 -2.76 -1.28 -0.93
C ARG A 66 -3.56 -0.17 -1.61
N ARG A 67 -3.29 0.12 -2.89
CA ARG A 67 -4.06 1.09 -3.68
C ARG A 67 -5.51 0.66 -3.89
N GLN A 68 -5.75 -0.61 -4.22
CA GLN A 68 -7.10 -1.14 -4.37
C GLN A 68 -7.92 -1.00 -3.09
N ARG A 69 -7.32 -1.31 -1.93
CA ARG A 69 -7.97 -1.13 -0.62
C ARG A 69 -8.30 0.34 -0.34
N GLY A 70 -7.36 1.26 -0.56
CA GLY A 70 -7.61 2.70 -0.39
C GLY A 70 -8.76 3.20 -1.27
N ASN A 71 -8.77 2.80 -2.54
CA ASN A 71 -9.83 3.17 -3.49
C ASN A 71 -11.20 2.59 -3.08
N GLN A 72 -11.24 1.41 -2.45
CA GLN A 72 -12.49 0.80 -1.98
C GLN A 72 -13.13 1.62 -0.85
N TYR A 73 -12.33 2.15 0.08
CA TYR A 73 -12.85 3.00 1.16
C TYR A 73 -13.33 4.35 0.63
N GLN A 74 -12.56 4.99 -0.26
CA GLN A 74 -12.97 6.25 -0.90
C GLN A 74 -14.26 6.09 -1.71
N LYS A 75 -14.42 4.99 -2.46
CA LYS A 75 -15.65 4.70 -3.20
C LYS A 75 -16.86 4.56 -2.27
N LYS A 76 -16.73 3.85 -1.15
CA LYS A 76 -17.81 3.71 -0.16
C LYS A 76 -18.20 5.06 0.44
N GLU A 77 -17.22 5.92 0.73
CA GLU A 77 -17.47 7.25 1.27
C GLU A 77 -18.22 8.14 0.27
N ILE A 78 -17.81 8.13 -1.00
CA ILE A 78 -18.49 8.86 -2.08
C ILE A 78 -19.93 8.35 -2.24
N ILE A 79 -20.15 7.03 -2.27
CA ILE A 79 -21.50 6.45 -2.39
C ILE A 79 -22.39 6.91 -1.22
N ASN A 80 -21.90 6.83 0.02
CA ASN A 80 -22.65 7.29 1.19
C ASN A 80 -22.98 8.79 1.14
N GLN A 81 -22.08 9.63 0.61
CA GLN A 81 -22.34 11.06 0.43
C GLN A 81 -23.42 11.31 -0.64
N LEU A 82 -23.36 10.60 -1.76
CA LEU A 82 -24.36 10.68 -2.83
C LEU A 82 -25.73 10.22 -2.36
N GLU A 83 -25.82 9.12 -1.61
CA GLU A 83 -27.08 8.63 -1.04
C GLU A 83 -27.73 9.64 -0.10
N LYS A 84 -26.94 10.33 0.75
CA LYS A 84 -27.45 11.40 1.60
C LYS A 84 -28.01 12.56 0.78
N LEU A 85 -27.28 13.02 -0.23
CA LEU A 85 -27.74 14.12 -1.09
C LEU A 85 -29.04 13.78 -1.83
N PHE A 86 -29.16 12.54 -2.31
CA PHE A 86 -30.36 12.07 -3.01
C PHE A 86 -31.60 12.06 -2.10
N ILE A 87 -31.44 11.74 -0.82
CA ILE A 87 -32.52 11.77 0.17
C ILE A 87 -32.95 13.22 0.49
N TYR A 88 -32.01 14.17 0.51
CA TYR A 88 -32.31 15.58 0.77
C TYR A 88 -32.94 16.32 -0.42
N GLU A 89 -32.69 15.90 -1.66
CA GLU A 89 -33.33 16.50 -2.85
C GLU A 89 -34.77 16.00 -3.09
N TYR A 90 -35.16 14.86 -2.52
CA TYR A 90 -36.45 14.21 -2.76
C TYR A 90 -37.33 14.07 -1.50
N ALA A 91 -37.02 14.80 -0.43
CA ALA A 91 -37.82 14.90 0.80
C ALA A 91 -38.47 16.29 0.93
#